data_AF-A0A0P1KK61-F1
#
_entry.id   AF-A0A0P1KK61-F1
#
_cell.length_a   1.000
_cell.length_b   1.000
_cell.length_c   1.000
_cell.angle_alpha   90.00
_cell.angle_beta   90.00
_cell.angle_gamma   90.00
#
_symmetry.space_group_name_H-M   'P 1'
#
loop_
_entity.id
_entity.type
_entity.pdbx_description
1 polymer ?
#
loop_
_entity_poly.entity_id
_entity_poly.type
_entity_poly.pdbx_seq_one_letter_code
_entity_poly.pdbx_strand_id
1 'polypeptide(L)'
;MNEAVVEKLLENSRKFLTGAKLICQESNDNLTVTKLRIREWQKYQSKLQFVLDCIQQQTNFLSKILLREGIGKNLIDEEWSQTVLVQLVNDMKHWQNEIIKMMDKLDNVTNELDQQNNSKLGDFISRDSSHVLDGKLNEIPTIKKQVENITRQYQMMQAKIQDHLVETRMQSLRNEFDSKFGDQCKENMKLNEEFTNEADQLEQELADFLKSFTDHFDKCYALSSRSVSSEDAQNLFEIVERDDKDLAAINSLLHDAATDVSSFARKVNMLLDEKDTDKAEMQVALSKLLTELRKHEEYISVFEGISALIQKFKASCLEDIRQTRNLLDFYANFEKSYQNLLKEVRRRRETAAKISQILKSCETQLDQINTTDLRERQMFLLENGNYLPETIWPEEIGSLSPLYTLDYEVRKI
;
A
#
# COMPACT_ATOMS: atom_id res chain seq x y z
N MET A 1 22.39 89.28 -18.75
CA MET A 1 23.01 88.10 -18.11
C MET A 1 24.50 88.06 -18.45
N ASN A 2 25.36 87.70 -17.50
CA ASN A 2 26.80 87.53 -17.73
C ASN A 2 27.09 86.04 -18.02
N GLU A 3 27.60 85.72 -19.22
CA GLU A 3 27.90 84.34 -19.63
C GLU A 3 28.83 83.61 -18.66
N ALA A 4 29.81 84.33 -18.08
CA ALA A 4 30.73 83.76 -17.10
C ALA A 4 30.05 83.34 -15.78
N VAL A 5 28.93 83.98 -15.41
CA VAL A 5 28.18 83.64 -14.19
C VAL A 5 27.32 82.40 -14.42
N VAL A 6 26.70 82.28 -15.60
CA VAL A 6 25.92 81.10 -15.99
C VAL A 6 26.80 79.86 -16.06
N GLU A 7 28.01 79.98 -16.61
CA GLU A 7 28.98 78.88 -16.67
C GLU A 7 29.45 78.44 -15.27
N LYS A 8 29.64 79.40 -14.35
CA LYS A 8 29.98 79.09 -12.95
C LYS A 8 28.86 78.34 -12.21
N LEU A 9 27.60 78.75 -12.40
CA LEU A 9 26.42 78.08 -11.85
C LEU A 9 26.26 76.66 -12.41
N LEU A 10 26.49 76.49 -13.71
CA LEU A 10 26.46 75.17 -14.36
C LEU A 10 27.54 74.24 -13.81
N GLU A 11 28.78 74.71 -13.66
CA GLU A 11 29.88 73.92 -13.10
C GLU A 11 29.60 73.51 -11.65
N ASN A 12 29.00 74.41 -10.86
CA ASN A 12 28.61 74.14 -9.47
C ASN A 12 27.50 73.09 -9.39
N SER A 13 26.42 73.25 -10.17
CA SER A 13 25.32 72.28 -10.26
C SER A 13 25.80 70.89 -10.70
N ARG A 14 26.75 70.81 -11.66
CA ARG A 14 27.35 69.54 -12.11
C ARG A 14 28.12 68.84 -10.99
N LYS A 15 28.90 69.58 -10.19
CA LYS A 15 29.64 69.03 -9.06
C LYS A 15 28.70 68.45 -8.00
N PHE A 16 27.69 69.23 -7.59
CA PHE A 16 26.70 68.78 -6.61
C PHE A 16 25.88 67.60 -7.12
N LEU A 17 25.42 67.61 -8.37
CA LEU A 17 24.69 66.50 -8.96
C LEU A 17 25.52 65.21 -9.01
N THR A 18 26.80 65.30 -9.39
CA THR A 18 27.68 64.12 -9.46
C THR A 18 27.97 63.56 -8.06
N GLY A 19 28.18 64.45 -7.07
CA GLY A 19 28.33 64.05 -5.67
C GLY A 19 27.07 63.38 -5.11
N ALA A 20 25.91 63.99 -5.34
CA ALA A 20 24.62 63.46 -4.90
C ALA A 20 24.32 62.09 -5.53
N LYS A 21 24.63 61.90 -6.83
CA LYS A 21 24.52 60.60 -7.52
C LYS A 21 25.33 59.51 -6.83
N LEU A 22 26.57 59.80 -6.46
CA LEU A 22 27.45 58.83 -5.79
C LEU A 22 26.88 58.41 -4.42
N ILE A 23 26.47 59.39 -3.61
CA ILE A 23 25.93 59.15 -2.25
C ILE A 23 24.60 58.38 -2.33
N CYS A 24 23.71 58.78 -3.24
CA CYS A 24 22.42 58.10 -3.44
C CYS A 24 22.62 56.68 -3.96
N GLN A 25 23.62 56.44 -4.82
CA GLN A 25 23.92 55.11 -5.31
C GLN A 25 24.35 54.18 -4.17
N GLU A 26 25.32 54.59 -3.36
CA GLU A 26 25.79 53.78 -2.21
C GLU A 26 24.68 53.51 -1.20
N SER A 27 23.86 54.54 -0.89
CA SER A 27 22.75 54.42 0.05
C SER A 27 21.63 53.53 -0.47
N ASN A 28 21.25 53.67 -1.75
CA ASN A 28 20.23 52.81 -2.38
C ASN A 28 20.69 51.36 -2.54
N ASP A 29 21.98 51.12 -2.81
CA ASP A 29 22.53 49.77 -2.85
C ASP A 29 22.36 49.09 -1.48
N ASN A 30 22.67 49.81 -0.40
CA ASN A 30 22.47 49.32 0.97
C ASN A 30 20.99 49.06 1.29
N LEU A 31 20.07 49.98 0.96
CA LEU A 31 18.63 49.80 1.16
C LEU A 31 18.09 48.60 0.38
N THR A 32 18.49 48.45 -0.89
CA THR A 32 18.06 47.36 -1.75
C THR A 32 18.49 46.01 -1.18
N VAL A 33 19.76 45.88 -0.76
CA VAL A 33 20.28 44.65 -0.14
C VAL A 33 19.54 44.34 1.15
N THR A 34 19.32 45.33 2.01
CA THR A 34 18.59 45.14 3.27
C THR A 34 17.13 44.71 3.03
N LYS A 35 16.41 45.34 2.10
CA LYS A 35 15.03 44.97 1.75
C LYS A 35 14.94 43.56 1.16
N LEU A 36 15.91 43.17 0.32
CA LEU A 36 15.99 41.81 -0.20
C LEU A 36 16.16 40.80 0.94
N ARG A 37 17.04 41.08 1.90
CA ARG A 37 17.28 40.20 3.05
C ARG A 37 16.03 40.06 3.94
N ILE A 38 15.30 41.14 4.20
CA ILE A 38 14.00 41.09 4.91
C ILE A 38 13.02 40.19 4.16
N ARG A 39 12.90 40.38 2.84
CA ARG A 39 11.97 39.59 2.01
C ARG A 39 12.35 38.10 1.97
N GLU A 40 13.63 37.78 1.96
CA GLU A 40 14.11 36.39 2.05
C GLU A 40 13.76 35.74 3.39
N TRP A 41 13.89 36.50 4.49
CA TRP A 41 13.47 36.06 5.82
C TRP A 41 11.96 35.76 5.88
N GLN A 42 11.12 36.65 5.36
CA GLN A 42 9.66 36.45 5.28
C GLN A 42 9.27 35.19 4.51
N LYS A 43 9.92 34.97 3.36
CA LYS A 43 9.73 33.76 2.56
C LYS A 43 10.16 32.51 3.33
N TYR A 44 11.27 32.59 4.07
CA TYR A 44 11.75 31.49 4.89
C TYR A 44 10.76 31.15 6.01
N GLN A 45 10.25 32.15 6.73
CA GLN A 45 9.24 31.99 7.79
C GLN A 45 7.98 31.28 7.26
N SER A 46 7.46 31.73 6.12
CA SER A 46 6.27 31.12 5.48
C SER A 46 6.52 29.66 5.10
N LYS A 47 7.70 29.35 4.55
CA LYS A 47 8.08 27.98 4.21
C LYS A 47 8.24 27.11 5.45
N LEU A 48 8.82 27.65 6.51
CA LEU A 48 9.04 26.94 7.77
C LEU A 48 7.70 26.56 8.42
N GLN A 49 6.74 27.50 8.47
CA GLN A 49 5.36 27.22 8.91
C GLN A 49 4.74 26.05 8.13
N PHE A 50 4.79 26.12 6.80
CA PHE A 50 4.26 25.07 5.93
C PHE A 50 4.92 23.70 6.19
N VAL A 51 6.24 23.68 6.34
CA VAL A 51 6.99 22.43 6.62
C VAL A 51 6.59 21.85 7.98
N LEU A 52 6.43 22.68 9.01
CA LEU A 52 5.98 22.22 10.33
C LEU A 52 4.58 21.62 10.29
N ASP A 53 3.66 22.26 9.56
CA ASP A 53 2.31 21.73 9.36
C ASP A 53 2.35 20.37 8.65
N CYS A 54 3.16 20.22 7.60
CA CYS A 54 3.37 18.95 6.90
C CYS A 54 3.93 17.86 7.83
N ILE A 55 4.94 18.17 8.64
CA ILE A 55 5.53 17.22 9.59
C ILE A 55 4.50 16.80 10.64
N GLN A 56 3.70 17.74 11.15
CA GLN A 56 2.63 17.46 12.10
C GLN A 56 1.58 16.53 11.49
N GLN A 57 1.16 16.78 10.24
CA GLN A 57 0.23 15.89 9.54
C GLN A 57 0.83 14.51 9.30
N GLN A 58 2.10 14.43 8.90
CA GLN A 58 2.78 13.15 8.69
C GLN A 58 2.88 12.34 10.00
N THR A 59 3.17 13.02 11.11
CA THR A 59 3.24 12.37 12.43
C THR A 59 1.85 11.88 12.88
N ASN A 60 0.80 12.67 12.63
CA ASN A 60 -0.58 12.27 12.87
C ASN A 60 -1.01 11.09 12.02
N PHE A 61 -0.65 11.09 10.73
CA PHE A 61 -0.90 9.97 9.83
C PHE A 61 -0.22 8.69 10.33
N LEU A 62 1.06 8.77 10.69
CA LEU A 62 1.82 7.67 11.24
C LEU A 62 1.18 7.11 12.53
N SER A 63 0.87 7.97 13.50
CA SER A 63 0.32 7.55 14.80
C SER A 63 -1.12 7.04 14.70
N LYS A 64 -2.02 7.81 14.08
CA LYS A 64 -3.47 7.54 14.11
C LYS A 64 -3.93 6.60 13.02
N ILE A 65 -3.40 6.75 11.80
CA ILE A 65 -3.89 5.99 10.64
C ILE A 65 -3.09 4.72 10.48
N LEU A 66 -1.76 4.83 10.32
CA LEU A 66 -0.93 3.68 10.00
C LEU A 66 -0.80 2.74 11.21
N LEU A 67 -0.38 3.27 12.36
CA LEU A 67 -0.19 2.46 13.56
C LEU A 67 -1.53 2.07 14.18
N ARG A 68 -2.33 3.02 14.63
CA ARG A 68 -3.54 2.71 15.41
C ARG A 68 -4.62 1.99 14.61
N GLU A 69 -5.03 2.53 13.47
CA GLU A 69 -6.09 1.92 12.66
C GLU A 69 -5.55 0.75 11.82
N GLY A 70 -4.46 0.96 11.07
CA GLY A 70 -3.91 -0.04 10.16
C GLY A 70 -3.34 -1.27 10.87
N ILE A 71 -2.43 -1.08 11.82
CA ILE A 71 -1.74 -2.20 12.50
C ILE A 71 -2.52 -2.64 13.75
N GLY A 72 -2.86 -1.71 14.64
CA GLY A 72 -3.53 -2.02 15.90
C GLY A 72 -4.88 -2.68 15.67
N LYS A 73 -5.80 -1.98 15.02
CA LYS A 73 -7.16 -2.48 14.85
C LYS A 73 -7.28 -3.52 13.75
N ASN A 74 -6.91 -3.18 12.51
CA ASN A 74 -7.22 -4.06 11.37
C ASN A 74 -6.36 -5.34 11.37
N LEU A 75 -5.08 -5.24 11.73
CA LEU A 75 -4.19 -6.42 11.74
C LEU A 75 -4.23 -7.16 13.07
N ILE A 76 -3.92 -6.51 14.20
CA ILE A 76 -3.80 -7.20 15.49
C ILE A 76 -5.17 -7.64 16.00
N ASP A 77 -6.12 -6.72 16.14
CA ASP A 77 -7.41 -7.01 16.78
C ASP A 77 -8.33 -7.83 15.86
N GLU A 78 -8.46 -7.46 14.60
CA GLU A 78 -9.38 -8.11 13.66
C GLU A 78 -8.74 -9.33 12.98
N GLU A 79 -7.74 -9.13 12.12
CA GLU A 79 -7.21 -10.22 11.29
C GLU A 79 -6.48 -11.31 12.10
N TRP A 80 -5.54 -10.94 12.98
CA TRP A 80 -4.70 -11.93 13.66
C TRP A 80 -5.41 -12.53 14.87
N SER A 81 -5.93 -11.69 15.76
CA SER A 81 -6.55 -12.15 17.01
C SER A 81 -7.87 -12.89 16.76
N GLN A 82 -8.74 -12.39 15.88
CA GLN A 82 -10.04 -13.03 15.61
C GLN A 82 -10.00 -13.95 14.39
N THR A 83 -9.66 -13.44 13.21
CA THR A 83 -9.81 -14.23 11.98
C THR A 83 -8.84 -15.42 11.93
N VAL A 84 -7.55 -15.21 12.19
CA VAL A 84 -6.53 -16.28 12.09
C VAL A 84 -6.49 -17.15 13.34
N LEU A 85 -6.39 -16.57 14.54
CA LEU A 85 -6.18 -17.36 15.76
C LEU A 85 -7.46 -17.98 16.34
N VAL A 86 -8.65 -17.49 15.96
CA VAL A 86 -9.93 -18.04 16.43
C VAL A 86 -10.72 -18.68 15.30
N GLN A 87 -11.17 -17.92 14.30
CA GLN A 87 -12.09 -18.45 13.27
C GLN A 87 -11.43 -19.55 12.44
N LEU A 88 -10.26 -19.29 11.87
CA LEU A 88 -9.53 -20.27 11.05
C LEU A 88 -9.14 -21.51 11.86
N VAL A 89 -8.72 -21.35 13.12
CA VAL A 89 -8.41 -22.49 14.00
C VAL A 89 -9.65 -23.33 14.28
N ASN A 90 -10.80 -22.71 14.51
CA ASN A 90 -12.05 -23.41 14.75
C ASN A 90 -12.49 -24.20 13.51
N ASP A 91 -12.38 -23.60 12.32
CA ASP A 91 -12.72 -24.26 11.06
C ASP A 91 -11.78 -25.45 10.80
N MET A 92 -10.47 -25.28 10.99
CA MET A 92 -9.51 -26.38 10.84
C MET A 92 -9.82 -27.53 11.81
N LYS A 93 -10.08 -27.23 13.09
CA LYS A 93 -10.46 -28.24 14.10
C LYS A 93 -11.77 -28.95 13.73
N HIS A 94 -12.75 -28.21 13.24
CA HIS A 94 -14.02 -28.77 12.83
C HIS A 94 -13.84 -29.78 11.69
N TRP A 95 -13.19 -29.37 10.59
CA TRP A 95 -13.00 -30.24 9.43
C TRP A 95 -12.06 -31.41 9.70
N GLN A 96 -11.04 -31.23 10.55
CA GLN A 96 -10.19 -32.32 11.01
C GLN A 96 -10.98 -33.37 11.81
N ASN A 97 -11.90 -32.93 12.66
CA ASN A 97 -12.77 -33.84 13.40
C ASN A 97 -13.75 -34.58 12.47
N GLU A 98 -14.35 -33.89 11.49
CA GLU A 98 -15.27 -34.52 10.55
C GLU A 98 -14.59 -35.59 9.68
N ILE A 99 -13.37 -35.35 9.20
CA ILE A 99 -12.63 -36.36 8.43
C ILE A 99 -12.26 -37.58 9.29
N ILE A 100 -11.84 -37.38 10.53
CA ILE A 100 -11.56 -38.48 11.47
C ILE A 100 -12.84 -39.30 11.72
N LYS A 101 -13.98 -38.65 11.99
CA LYS A 101 -15.27 -39.35 12.19
C LYS A 101 -15.68 -40.18 10.96
N MET A 102 -15.46 -39.65 9.75
CA MET A 102 -15.76 -40.39 8.52
C MET A 102 -14.84 -41.61 8.37
N MET A 103 -13.56 -41.47 8.70
CA MET A 103 -12.61 -42.59 8.68
C MET A 103 -12.97 -43.65 9.70
N ASP A 104 -13.24 -43.27 10.95
CA ASP A 104 -13.68 -44.17 12.02
C ASP A 104 -14.97 -44.89 11.63
N LYS A 105 -15.89 -44.19 10.96
CA LYS A 105 -17.10 -44.81 10.41
C LYS A 105 -16.74 -45.90 9.40
N LEU A 106 -15.86 -45.62 8.43
CA LEU A 106 -15.45 -46.59 7.41
C LEU A 106 -14.67 -47.77 7.99
N ASP A 107 -13.86 -47.55 9.03
CA ASP A 107 -13.15 -48.61 9.77
C ASP A 107 -14.13 -49.56 10.49
N ASN A 108 -15.34 -49.10 10.81
CA ASN A 108 -16.36 -49.91 11.46
C ASN A 108 -17.34 -50.60 10.50
N VAL A 109 -17.29 -50.30 9.19
CA VAL A 109 -18.14 -50.96 8.19
C VAL A 109 -17.47 -52.21 7.66
N THR A 110 -18.09 -53.37 7.90
CA THR A 110 -17.58 -54.67 7.42
C THR A 110 -17.82 -54.84 5.93
N ASN A 111 -16.81 -55.34 5.22
CA ASN A 111 -16.92 -55.67 3.82
C ASN A 111 -17.58 -57.05 3.61
N GLU A 112 -18.85 -57.07 3.21
CA GLU A 112 -19.62 -58.29 2.94
C GLU A 112 -19.06 -59.15 1.79
N LEU A 113 -18.23 -58.56 0.91
CA LEU A 113 -17.66 -59.24 -0.25
C LEU A 113 -16.39 -60.01 0.08
N ASP A 114 -15.69 -59.66 1.16
CA ASP A 114 -14.46 -60.31 1.60
C ASP A 114 -14.75 -61.22 2.82
N GLN A 115 -15.40 -62.33 2.53
CA GLN A 115 -15.83 -63.30 3.54
C GLN A 115 -14.67 -64.06 4.19
N GLN A 116 -13.45 -63.98 3.62
CA GLN A 116 -12.29 -64.73 4.11
C GLN A 116 -11.47 -63.93 5.11
N ASN A 117 -11.27 -62.63 4.88
CA ASN A 117 -10.38 -61.81 5.71
C ASN A 117 -11.11 -60.83 6.63
N ASN A 118 -12.45 -60.77 6.59
CA ASN A 118 -13.28 -59.87 7.42
C ASN A 118 -12.79 -58.40 7.35
N SER A 119 -12.35 -57.97 6.17
CA SER A 119 -11.84 -56.61 5.95
C SER A 119 -12.92 -55.56 6.17
N LYS A 120 -12.48 -54.35 6.48
CA LYS A 120 -13.32 -53.17 6.69
C LYS A 120 -13.19 -52.23 5.49
N LEU A 121 -14.15 -51.35 5.29
CA LEU A 121 -14.07 -50.38 4.19
C LEU A 121 -12.89 -49.41 4.34
N GLY A 122 -12.53 -49.09 5.58
CA GLY A 122 -11.41 -48.22 5.88
C GLY A 122 -10.02 -48.81 5.56
N ASP A 123 -9.92 -50.13 5.32
CA ASP A 123 -8.67 -50.76 4.88
C ASP A 123 -8.28 -50.36 3.43
N PHE A 124 -9.24 -49.81 2.67
CA PHE A 124 -9.09 -49.48 1.25
C PHE A 124 -8.91 -47.97 0.97
N ILE A 125 -8.87 -47.12 2.00
CA ILE A 125 -8.67 -45.68 1.84
C ILE A 125 -7.22 -45.28 2.16
N SER A 126 -6.65 -44.35 1.38
CA SER A 126 -5.37 -43.70 1.75
C SER A 126 -5.61 -42.70 2.88
N ARG A 127 -4.69 -42.70 3.86
CA ARG A 127 -4.68 -41.82 5.03
C ARG A 127 -3.63 -40.71 4.93
N ASP A 128 -2.92 -40.62 3.80
CA ASP A 128 -1.73 -39.77 3.64
C ASP A 128 -2.05 -38.27 3.79
N SER A 129 -3.28 -37.86 3.42
CA SER A 129 -3.74 -36.47 3.50
C SER A 129 -4.77 -36.21 4.61
N SER A 130 -5.05 -37.20 5.47
CA SER A 130 -6.14 -37.12 6.45
C SER A 130 -5.79 -36.29 7.70
N HIS A 131 -4.51 -36.02 7.94
CA HIS A 131 -4.01 -35.24 9.08
C HIS A 131 -3.29 -33.95 8.68
N VAL A 132 -3.52 -33.45 7.46
CA VAL A 132 -2.86 -32.22 6.97
C VAL A 132 -3.22 -31.01 7.83
N LEU A 133 -4.48 -30.91 8.29
CA LEU A 133 -4.91 -29.80 9.15
C LEU A 133 -4.31 -29.89 10.56
N ASP A 134 -4.09 -31.10 11.11
CA ASP A 134 -3.34 -31.27 12.37
C ASP A 134 -1.90 -30.73 12.23
N GLY A 135 -1.26 -30.94 11.08
CA GLY A 135 0.03 -30.34 10.74
C GLY A 135 0.01 -28.81 10.88
N LYS A 136 -1.00 -28.15 10.31
CA LYS A 136 -1.19 -26.69 10.42
C LYS A 136 -1.55 -26.23 11.83
N LEU A 137 -2.38 -26.99 12.54
CA LEU A 137 -2.74 -26.70 13.93
C LEU A 137 -1.51 -26.72 14.86
N ASN A 138 -0.50 -27.54 14.56
CA ASN A 138 0.75 -27.57 15.30
C ASN A 138 1.63 -26.33 15.03
N GLU A 139 1.44 -25.61 13.92
CA GLU A 139 2.13 -24.36 13.62
C GLU A 139 1.50 -23.14 14.36
N ILE A 140 0.23 -23.23 14.75
CA ILE A 140 -0.54 -22.13 15.39
C ILE A 140 0.13 -21.56 16.65
N PRO A 141 0.69 -22.36 17.59
CA PRO A 141 1.40 -21.80 18.74
C PRO A 141 2.57 -20.89 18.36
N THR A 142 3.28 -21.23 17.28
CA THR A 142 4.38 -20.42 16.75
C THR A 142 3.86 -19.10 16.18
N ILE A 143 2.79 -19.14 15.40
CA ILE A 143 2.13 -17.94 14.85
C ILE A 143 1.60 -17.05 15.97
N LYS A 144 0.95 -17.63 16.99
CA LYS A 144 0.46 -16.90 18.16
C LYS A 144 1.60 -16.15 18.87
N LYS A 145 2.73 -16.81 19.09
CA LYS A 145 3.92 -16.18 19.71
C LYS A 145 4.48 -15.04 18.85
N GLN A 146 4.43 -15.16 17.52
CA GLN A 146 4.82 -14.07 16.61
C GLN A 146 3.86 -12.88 16.74
N VAL A 147 2.55 -13.12 16.74
CA VAL A 147 1.52 -12.08 16.91
C VAL A 147 1.68 -11.36 18.26
N GLU A 148 1.92 -12.09 19.35
CA GLU A 148 2.17 -11.50 20.67
C GLU A 148 3.42 -10.61 20.69
N ASN A 149 4.52 -11.07 20.06
CA ASN A 149 5.74 -10.29 19.97
C ASN A 149 5.53 -9.00 19.16
N ILE A 150 4.86 -9.08 18.02
CA ILE A 150 4.52 -7.92 17.19
C ILE A 150 3.62 -6.96 17.95
N THR A 151 2.61 -7.47 18.65
CA THR A 151 1.69 -6.64 19.44
C THR A 151 2.45 -5.84 20.49
N ARG A 152 3.42 -6.47 21.18
CA ARG A 152 4.28 -5.78 22.14
C ARG A 152 5.18 -4.73 21.46
N GLN A 153 5.80 -5.06 20.34
CA GLN A 153 6.65 -4.10 19.59
C GLN A 153 5.84 -2.92 19.07
N TYR A 154 4.64 -3.17 18.56
CA TYR A 154 3.67 -2.18 18.14
C TYR A 154 3.30 -1.24 19.30
N GLN A 155 2.93 -1.77 20.47
CA GLN A 155 2.59 -0.96 21.64
C GLN A 155 3.76 -0.06 22.08
N MET A 156 4.97 -0.61 22.11
CA MET A 156 6.17 0.16 22.43
C MET A 156 6.43 1.28 21.41
N MET A 157 6.27 0.98 20.11
CA MET A 157 6.44 1.95 19.03
C MET A 157 5.36 3.04 19.06
N GLN A 158 4.11 2.65 19.29
CA GLN A 158 2.98 3.58 19.39
C GLN A 158 3.18 4.54 20.56
N ALA A 159 3.52 4.04 21.75
CA ALA A 159 3.80 4.88 22.92
C ALA A 159 4.98 5.82 22.65
N LYS A 160 6.06 5.31 22.06
CA LYS A 160 7.23 6.14 21.72
C LYS A 160 6.87 7.25 20.73
N ILE A 161 6.09 6.97 19.70
CA ILE A 161 5.70 8.00 18.71
C ILE A 161 4.72 8.99 19.33
N GLN A 162 3.75 8.53 20.09
CA GLN A 162 2.76 9.40 20.72
C GLN A 162 3.41 10.33 21.76
N ASP A 163 4.10 9.76 22.73
CA ASP A 163 4.61 10.52 23.88
C ASP A 163 5.86 11.34 23.48
N HIS A 164 6.78 10.74 22.74
CA HIS A 164 8.04 11.40 22.41
C HIS A 164 7.94 12.29 21.17
N LEU A 165 7.38 11.79 20.07
CA LEU A 165 7.40 12.52 18.80
C LEU A 165 6.28 13.55 18.72
N VAL A 166 5.03 13.15 19.01
CA VAL A 166 3.87 14.06 18.95
C VAL A 166 3.85 15.02 20.14
N GLU A 167 3.82 14.51 21.36
CA GLU A 167 3.57 15.34 22.55
C GLU A 167 4.79 16.13 22.99
N THR A 168 5.99 15.56 22.89
CA THR A 168 7.21 16.24 23.33
C THR A 168 7.85 17.04 22.20
N ARG A 169 8.32 16.37 21.13
CA ARG A 169 9.15 17.03 20.12
C ARG A 169 8.39 17.97 19.21
N MET A 170 7.26 17.54 18.65
CA MET A 170 6.46 18.39 17.77
C MET A 170 5.91 19.61 18.52
N GLN A 171 5.44 19.42 19.76
CA GLN A 171 4.98 20.56 20.56
C GLN A 171 6.12 21.52 20.92
N SER A 172 7.29 21.00 21.32
CA SER A 172 8.46 21.84 21.59
C SER A 172 8.88 22.63 20.36
N LEU A 173 8.91 21.99 19.18
CA LEU A 173 9.32 22.63 17.93
C LEU A 173 8.31 23.70 17.49
N ARG A 174 7.01 23.46 17.69
CA ARG A 174 5.97 24.46 17.43
C ARG A 174 6.07 25.64 18.39
N ASN A 175 6.30 25.40 19.68
CA ASN A 175 6.52 26.48 20.64
C ASN A 175 7.78 27.30 20.31
N GLU A 176 8.86 26.64 19.87
CA GLU A 176 10.07 27.31 19.41
C GLU A 176 9.80 28.15 18.16
N PHE A 177 9.04 27.62 17.19
CA PHE A 177 8.57 28.39 16.04
C PHE A 177 7.76 29.61 16.46
N ASP A 178 6.73 29.44 17.28
CA ASP A 178 5.84 30.54 17.70
C ASP A 178 6.62 31.65 18.44
N SER A 179 7.62 31.27 19.23
CA SER A 179 8.46 32.24 19.96
C SER A 179 9.46 33.01 19.09
N LYS A 180 10.17 32.32 18.19
CA LYS A 180 11.31 32.89 17.43
C LYS A 180 10.93 33.36 16.01
N PHE A 181 9.96 32.68 15.40
CA PHE A 181 9.57 32.81 13.98
C PHE A 181 8.09 33.18 13.81
N GLY A 182 7.25 33.07 14.83
CA GLY A 182 5.82 33.36 14.73
C GLY A 182 5.54 34.84 14.41
N ASP A 183 4.37 35.10 13.83
CA ASP A 183 3.92 36.45 13.48
C ASP A 183 3.71 37.35 14.72
N GLN A 184 3.50 36.73 15.89
CA GLN A 184 3.35 37.44 17.16
C GLN A 184 4.69 37.81 17.81
N CYS A 185 5.82 37.37 17.24
CA CYS A 185 7.14 37.74 17.71
C CYS A 185 7.40 39.22 17.38
N LYS A 186 7.68 40.03 18.41
CA LYS A 186 7.90 41.49 18.27
C LYS A 186 8.96 41.83 17.23
N GLU A 187 10.01 41.02 17.12
CA GLU A 187 11.11 41.23 16.17
C GLU A 187 10.67 40.97 14.73
N ASN A 188 9.80 39.98 14.50
CA ASN A 188 9.28 39.69 13.17
C ASN A 188 8.21 40.72 12.75
N MET A 189 7.39 41.22 13.68
CA MET A 189 6.48 42.35 13.40
C MET A 189 7.26 43.58 12.94
N LYS A 190 8.37 43.90 13.61
CA LYS A 190 9.27 45.00 13.23
C LYS A 190 9.86 44.81 11.84
N LEU A 191 10.35 43.61 11.52
CA LEU A 191 10.87 43.30 10.18
C LEU A 191 9.81 43.42 9.09
N ASN A 192 8.59 42.95 9.37
CA ASN A 192 7.55 42.82 8.36
C ASN A 192 6.87 44.14 8.01
N GLU A 193 6.59 44.98 9.01
CA GLU A 193 5.85 46.22 8.80
C GLU A 193 6.75 47.44 8.99
N GLU A 194 7.37 47.59 10.17
CA GLU A 194 8.10 48.81 10.52
C GLU A 194 9.32 49.05 9.62
N PHE A 195 10.23 48.07 9.50
CA PHE A 195 11.46 48.22 8.74
C PHE A 195 11.24 48.24 7.23
N THR A 196 10.20 47.55 6.74
CA THR A 196 9.88 47.62 5.30
C THR A 196 9.37 49.03 4.95
N ASN A 197 8.49 49.61 5.77
CA ASN A 197 7.98 50.96 5.57
C ASN A 197 9.08 52.04 5.75
N GLU A 198 9.95 51.88 6.75
CA GLU A 198 11.07 52.80 7.00
C GLU A 198 12.07 52.78 5.82
N ALA A 199 12.36 51.60 5.26
CA ALA A 199 13.21 51.50 4.08
C ALA A 199 12.59 52.17 2.84
N ASP A 200 11.29 52.02 2.62
CA ASP A 200 10.57 52.66 1.51
C ASP A 200 10.55 54.20 1.66
N GLN A 201 10.43 54.72 2.89
CA GLN A 201 10.50 56.15 3.17
C GLN A 201 11.90 56.72 2.88
N LEU A 202 12.95 56.03 3.33
CA LEU A 202 14.34 56.45 3.06
C LEU A 202 14.69 56.39 1.56
N GLU A 203 14.21 55.38 0.83
CA GLU A 203 14.36 55.32 -0.63
C GLU A 203 13.67 56.52 -1.32
N GLN A 204 12.47 56.88 -0.85
CA GLN A 204 11.73 58.02 -1.38
C GLN A 204 12.47 59.35 -1.10
N GLU A 205 12.99 59.55 0.12
CA GLU A 205 13.76 60.74 0.48
C GLU A 205 15.02 60.91 -0.40
N LEU A 206 15.79 59.83 -0.60
CA LEU A 206 16.97 59.85 -1.47
C LEU A 206 16.61 60.18 -2.93
N ALA A 207 15.51 59.61 -3.42
CA ALA A 207 15.02 59.90 -4.77
C ALA A 207 14.60 61.37 -4.93
N ASP A 208 13.95 61.95 -3.92
CA ASP A 208 13.52 63.35 -3.93
C ASP A 208 14.70 64.33 -3.89
N PHE A 209 15.74 64.04 -3.11
CA PHE A 209 17.00 64.81 -3.15
C PHE A 209 17.65 64.71 -4.53
N LEU A 210 17.83 63.50 -5.07
CA LEU A 210 18.48 63.30 -6.37
C LEU A 210 17.72 63.99 -7.50
N LYS A 211 16.38 63.94 -7.46
CA LYS A 211 15.51 64.67 -8.38
C LYS A 211 15.71 66.17 -8.27
N SER A 212 15.78 66.71 -7.05
CA SER A 212 16.01 68.15 -6.81
C SER A 212 17.34 68.63 -7.39
N PHE A 213 18.43 67.87 -7.22
CA PHE A 213 19.73 68.19 -7.85
C PHE A 213 19.69 68.07 -9.37
N THR A 214 18.96 67.10 -9.90
CA THR A 214 18.81 66.89 -11.36
C THR A 214 18.01 68.03 -11.98
N ASP A 215 16.87 68.40 -11.38
CA ASP A 215 16.04 69.51 -11.80
C ASP A 215 16.82 70.84 -11.75
N HIS A 216 17.65 71.06 -10.72
CA HIS A 216 18.51 72.25 -10.66
C HIS A 216 19.56 72.27 -11.78
N PHE A 217 20.23 71.15 -12.05
CA PHE A 217 21.17 71.04 -13.17
C PHE A 217 20.48 71.28 -14.53
N ASP A 218 19.30 70.71 -14.75
CA ASP A 218 18.56 70.87 -15.99
C ASP A 218 18.14 72.33 -16.22
N LYS A 219 17.76 73.05 -15.15
CA LYS A 219 17.50 74.50 -15.19
C LYS A 219 18.76 75.30 -15.53
N CYS A 220 19.92 74.98 -14.92
CA CYS A 220 21.21 75.59 -15.26
C CYS A 220 21.60 75.33 -16.73
N TYR A 221 21.38 74.11 -17.20
CA TYR A 221 21.69 73.71 -18.58
C TYR A 221 20.76 74.39 -19.59
N ALA A 222 19.48 74.57 -19.27
CA ALA A 222 18.51 75.29 -20.10
C ALA A 222 18.94 76.75 -20.32
N LEU A 223 19.43 77.42 -19.26
CA LEU A 223 19.98 78.78 -19.33
C LEU A 223 21.25 78.86 -20.20
N SER A 224 22.14 77.86 -20.12
CA SER A 224 23.38 77.80 -20.91
C SER A 224 23.13 77.48 -22.39
N SER A 225 22.17 76.60 -22.68
CA SER A 225 21.80 76.17 -24.04
C SER A 225 20.93 77.17 -24.80
N ARG A 226 20.52 78.28 -24.16
CA ARG A 226 19.59 79.30 -24.70
C ARG A 226 18.28 78.69 -25.24
N SER A 227 17.82 77.62 -24.60
CA SER A 227 16.60 76.88 -24.98
C SER A 227 15.31 77.52 -24.45
N VAL A 228 15.43 78.64 -23.72
CA VAL A 228 14.33 79.32 -23.02
C VAL A 228 14.06 80.70 -23.64
N SER A 229 12.80 81.15 -23.61
CA SER A 229 12.42 82.48 -24.09
C SER A 229 13.12 83.60 -23.30
N SER A 230 13.28 84.79 -23.87
CA SER A 230 14.03 85.89 -23.22
C SER A 230 13.39 86.40 -21.92
N GLU A 231 12.07 86.24 -21.76
CA GLU A 231 11.33 86.65 -20.56
C GLU A 231 11.45 85.58 -19.46
N ASP A 232 11.36 84.31 -19.84
CA ASP A 232 11.52 83.17 -18.93
C ASP A 232 12.98 82.98 -18.47
N ALA A 233 13.96 83.36 -19.29
CA ALA A 233 15.38 83.25 -18.96
C ALA A 233 15.79 84.11 -17.75
N GLN A 234 15.20 85.30 -17.60
CA GLN A 234 15.49 86.17 -16.46
C GLN A 234 14.87 85.62 -15.17
N ASN A 235 13.61 85.18 -15.22
CA ASN A 235 12.93 84.57 -14.08
C ASN A 235 13.62 83.26 -13.64
N LEU A 236 14.04 82.44 -14.60
CA LEU A 236 14.75 81.18 -14.35
C LEU A 236 16.15 81.43 -13.76
N PHE A 237 16.84 82.48 -14.19
CA PHE A 237 18.14 82.87 -13.64
C PHE A 237 18.05 83.27 -12.16
N GLU A 238 17.02 84.03 -11.78
CA GLU A 238 16.79 84.42 -10.38
C GLU A 238 16.50 83.21 -9.48
N ILE A 239 15.75 82.23 -9.98
CA ILE A 239 15.49 80.96 -9.27
C ILE A 239 16.79 80.17 -9.10
N VAL A 240 17.57 80.00 -10.17
CA VAL A 240 18.84 79.25 -10.12
C VAL A 240 19.86 79.92 -9.21
N GLU A 241 19.99 81.25 -9.23
CA GLU A 241 20.94 81.97 -8.37
C GLU A 241 20.57 81.87 -6.88
N ARG A 242 19.27 81.78 -6.56
CA ARG A 242 18.81 81.51 -5.20
C ARG A 242 19.10 80.07 -4.81
N ASP A 243 18.66 79.11 -5.61
CA ASP A 243 18.81 77.68 -5.34
C ASP A 243 20.31 77.29 -5.21
N ASP A 244 21.20 77.90 -6.00
CA ASP A 244 22.66 77.67 -5.95
C ASP A 244 23.28 78.04 -4.59
N LYS A 245 22.73 79.04 -3.89
CA LYS A 245 23.15 79.41 -2.52
C LYS A 245 22.73 78.38 -1.49
N ASP A 246 21.61 77.69 -1.73
CA ASP A 246 21.04 76.70 -0.82
C ASP A 246 21.60 75.28 -1.05
N LEU A 247 22.26 75.02 -2.21
CA LEU A 247 22.80 73.71 -2.57
C LEU A 247 23.70 73.08 -1.50
N ALA A 248 24.55 73.87 -0.85
CA ALA A 248 25.45 73.36 0.19
C ALA A 248 24.69 72.86 1.43
N ALA A 249 23.62 73.57 1.82
CA ALA A 249 22.77 73.17 2.93
C ALA A 249 21.95 71.92 2.57
N ILE A 250 21.38 71.88 1.36
CA ILE A 250 20.64 70.71 0.85
C ILE A 250 21.56 69.48 0.76
N ASN A 251 22.81 69.64 0.31
CA ASN A 251 23.78 68.55 0.26
C ASN A 251 24.18 68.04 1.65
N SER A 252 24.20 68.91 2.67
CA SER A 252 24.39 68.48 4.06
C SER A 252 23.23 67.57 4.52
N LEU A 253 21.98 67.95 4.22
CA LEU A 253 20.81 67.14 4.55
C LEU A 253 20.82 65.79 3.82
N LEU A 254 21.32 65.73 2.59
CA LEU A 254 21.53 64.46 1.88
C LEU A 254 22.56 63.56 2.58
N HIS A 255 23.64 64.13 3.12
CA HIS A 255 24.62 63.36 3.90
C HIS A 255 24.04 62.86 5.23
N ASP A 256 23.17 63.64 5.87
CA ASP A 256 22.46 63.22 7.07
C ASP A 256 21.52 62.05 6.74
N ALA A 257 20.73 62.14 5.67
CA ALA A 257 19.88 61.04 5.19
C ALA A 257 20.68 59.77 4.84
N ALA A 258 21.84 59.90 4.20
CA ALA A 258 22.73 58.76 3.92
C ALA A 258 23.29 58.11 5.21
N THR A 259 23.52 58.91 6.26
CA THR A 259 23.94 58.41 7.58
C THR A 259 22.79 57.66 8.25
N ASP A 260 21.57 58.18 8.15
CA ASP A 260 20.36 57.53 8.66
C ASP A 260 20.13 56.17 7.98
N VAL A 261 20.26 56.11 6.65
CA VAL A 261 20.22 54.87 5.87
C VAL A 261 21.26 53.85 6.35
N SER A 262 22.50 54.28 6.55
CA SER A 262 23.57 53.41 7.01
C SER A 262 23.30 52.88 8.42
N SER A 263 22.75 53.71 9.30
CA SER A 263 22.38 53.33 10.67
C SER A 263 21.21 52.34 10.69
N PHE A 264 20.20 52.57 9.85
CA PHE A 264 19.05 51.71 9.63
C PHE A 264 19.49 50.34 9.10
N ALA A 265 20.27 50.31 8.02
CA ALA A 265 20.77 49.08 7.42
C ALA A 265 21.58 48.26 8.44
N ARG A 266 22.41 48.90 9.26
CA ARG A 266 23.16 48.22 10.33
C ARG A 266 22.23 47.60 11.38
N LYS A 267 21.24 48.34 11.85
CA LYS A 267 20.26 47.87 12.85
C LYS A 267 19.48 46.65 12.34
N VAL A 268 19.00 46.70 11.09
CA VAL A 268 18.25 45.60 10.48
C VAL A 268 19.15 44.38 10.28
N ASN A 269 20.37 44.57 9.76
CA ASN A 269 21.29 43.47 9.51
C ASN A 269 21.72 42.76 10.79
N MET A 270 21.97 43.50 11.88
CA MET A 270 22.30 42.89 13.18
C MET A 270 21.18 41.95 13.68
N LEU A 271 19.93 42.35 13.52
CA LEU A 271 18.79 41.53 13.90
C LEU A 271 18.65 40.30 12.97
N LEU A 272 18.87 40.48 11.67
CA LEU A 272 18.85 39.36 10.71
C LEU A 272 20.01 38.36 10.94
N ASP A 273 21.17 38.82 11.40
CA ASP A 273 22.30 37.95 11.77
C ASP A 273 21.96 37.06 12.98
N GLU A 274 21.27 37.61 13.98
CA GLU A 274 20.75 36.83 15.12
C GLU A 274 19.70 35.80 14.65
N LYS A 275 18.80 36.22 13.77
CA LYS A 275 17.79 35.34 13.17
C LYS A 275 18.37 34.24 12.28
N ASP A 276 19.50 34.47 11.64
CA ASP A 276 20.22 33.44 10.89
C ASP A 276 20.77 32.34 11.83
N THR A 277 21.12 32.69 13.07
CA THR A 277 21.52 31.71 14.11
C THR A 277 20.32 30.85 14.52
N ASP A 278 19.18 31.47 14.82
CA ASP A 278 17.93 30.77 15.13
C ASP A 278 17.51 29.82 14.00
N LYS A 279 17.63 30.29 12.75
CA LYS A 279 17.34 29.50 11.55
C LYS A 279 18.23 28.24 11.46
N ALA A 280 19.51 28.34 11.77
CA ALA A 280 20.42 27.20 11.77
C ALA A 280 20.03 26.17 12.86
N GLU A 281 19.70 26.63 14.06
CA GLU A 281 19.24 25.77 15.16
C GLU A 281 17.94 25.02 14.81
N MET A 282 16.97 25.76 14.27
CA MET A 282 15.69 25.21 13.82
C MET A 282 15.86 24.17 12.71
N GLN A 283 16.74 24.42 11.73
CA GLN A 283 17.05 23.46 10.67
C GLN A 283 17.66 22.16 11.22
N VAL A 284 18.53 22.25 12.22
CA VAL A 284 19.10 21.07 12.89
C VAL A 284 18.01 20.29 13.64
N ALA A 285 17.10 20.96 14.34
CA ALA A 285 15.98 20.33 15.03
C ALA A 285 15.05 19.59 14.06
N LEU A 286 14.70 20.23 12.93
CA LEU A 286 13.90 19.63 11.86
C LEU A 286 14.58 18.40 11.25
N SER A 287 15.88 18.48 10.95
CA SER A 287 16.64 17.38 10.38
C SER A 287 16.66 16.16 11.30
N LYS A 288 16.84 16.38 12.62
CA LYS A 288 16.76 15.31 13.63
C LYS A 288 15.38 14.66 13.64
N LEU A 289 14.30 15.45 13.56
CA LEU A 289 12.94 14.95 13.57
C LEU A 289 12.61 14.13 12.31
N LEU A 290 12.97 14.63 11.13
CA LEU A 290 12.80 13.91 9.86
C LEU A 290 13.58 12.60 9.84
N THR A 291 14.78 12.59 10.42
CA THR A 291 15.59 11.36 10.56
C THR A 291 14.91 10.34 11.48
N GLU A 292 14.26 10.78 12.56
CA GLU A 292 13.48 9.89 13.43
C GLU A 292 12.24 9.33 12.74
N LEU A 293 11.52 10.15 11.97
CA LEU A 293 10.40 9.67 11.14
C LEU A 293 10.85 8.58 10.16
N ARG A 294 11.97 8.77 9.46
CA ARG A 294 12.52 7.75 8.54
C ARG A 294 12.89 6.46 9.25
N LYS A 295 13.44 6.51 10.48
CA LYS A 295 13.74 5.29 11.25
C LYS A 295 12.50 4.44 11.49
N HIS A 296 11.31 5.05 11.57
CA HIS A 296 10.06 4.30 11.75
C HIS A 296 9.62 3.54 10.49
N GLU A 297 10.07 3.92 9.29
CA GLU A 297 9.79 3.21 8.04
C GLU A 297 10.38 1.79 8.04
N GLU A 298 11.58 1.62 8.60
CA GLU A 298 12.23 0.31 8.72
C GLU A 298 11.43 -0.64 9.62
N TYR A 299 10.95 -0.15 10.77
CA TYR A 299 10.11 -0.95 11.68
C TYR A 299 8.78 -1.32 11.04
N ILE A 300 8.16 -0.40 10.28
CA ILE A 300 6.89 -0.66 9.59
C ILE A 300 7.06 -1.71 8.50
N SER A 301 8.17 -1.67 7.76
CA SER A 301 8.48 -2.69 6.74
C SER A 301 8.57 -4.10 7.33
N VAL A 302 9.09 -4.24 8.57
CA VAL A 302 9.11 -5.52 9.28
C VAL A 302 7.70 -6.00 9.61
N PHE A 303 6.81 -5.11 10.07
CA PHE A 303 5.42 -5.45 10.34
C PHE A 303 4.67 -5.88 9.06
N GLU A 304 4.89 -5.17 7.95
CA GLU A 304 4.33 -5.53 6.66
C GLU A 304 4.79 -6.92 6.21
N GLY A 305 6.10 -7.21 6.31
CA GLY A 305 6.66 -8.51 5.95
C GLY A 305 6.06 -9.67 6.76
N ILE A 306 5.86 -9.49 8.07
CA ILE A 306 5.21 -10.51 8.89
C ILE A 306 3.71 -10.63 8.58
N SER A 307 3.04 -9.51 8.33
CA SER A 307 1.63 -9.52 7.88
C SER A 307 1.46 -10.36 6.62
N ALA A 308 2.33 -10.16 5.62
CA ALA A 308 2.33 -10.94 4.39
C ALA A 308 2.60 -12.44 4.64
N LEU A 309 3.47 -12.78 5.60
CA LEU A 309 3.72 -14.18 5.99
C LEU A 309 2.48 -14.82 6.62
N ILE A 310 1.80 -14.12 7.53
CA ILE A 310 0.56 -14.60 8.16
C ILE A 310 -0.54 -14.77 7.11
N GLN A 311 -0.67 -13.85 6.15
CA GLN A 311 -1.64 -13.98 5.06
C GLN A 311 -1.34 -15.19 4.16
N LYS A 312 -0.07 -15.49 3.87
CA LYS A 312 0.32 -16.72 3.16
C LYS A 312 -0.06 -17.98 3.96
N PHE A 313 0.18 -17.98 5.26
CA PHE A 313 -0.23 -19.08 6.14
C PHE A 313 -1.76 -19.29 6.13
N LYS A 314 -2.53 -18.20 6.28
CA LYS A 314 -4.00 -18.20 6.19
C LYS A 314 -4.48 -18.81 4.87
N ALA A 315 -3.92 -18.36 3.74
CA ALA A 315 -4.28 -18.88 2.42
C ALA A 315 -3.97 -20.38 2.27
N SER A 316 -2.82 -20.84 2.77
CA SER A 316 -2.46 -22.26 2.80
C SER A 316 -3.46 -23.08 3.62
N CYS A 317 -3.85 -22.60 4.80
CA CYS A 317 -4.81 -23.33 5.65
C CYS A 317 -6.20 -23.43 5.01
N LEU A 318 -6.66 -22.36 4.33
CA LEU A 318 -7.94 -22.37 3.61
C LEU A 318 -7.93 -23.36 2.46
N GLU A 319 -6.80 -23.48 1.75
CA GLU A 319 -6.64 -24.49 0.70
C GLU A 319 -6.64 -25.91 1.27
N ASP A 320 -5.94 -26.14 2.39
CA ASP A 320 -5.96 -27.45 3.06
C ASP A 320 -7.37 -27.82 3.55
N ILE A 321 -8.14 -26.86 4.11
CA ILE A 321 -9.55 -27.06 4.48
C ILE A 321 -10.37 -27.47 3.25
N ARG A 322 -10.18 -26.79 2.11
CA ARG A 322 -10.87 -27.12 0.86
C ARG A 322 -10.54 -28.55 0.41
N GLN A 323 -9.29 -28.96 0.51
CA GLN A 323 -8.86 -30.31 0.16
C GLN A 323 -9.46 -31.37 1.10
N THR A 324 -9.47 -31.12 2.42
CA THR A 324 -10.11 -32.01 3.40
C THR A 324 -11.60 -32.20 3.12
N ARG A 325 -12.31 -31.12 2.75
CA ARG A 325 -13.73 -31.20 2.35
C ARG A 325 -13.93 -32.06 1.09
N ASN A 326 -13.09 -31.90 0.07
CA ASN A 326 -13.15 -32.74 -1.12
C ASN A 326 -12.89 -34.21 -0.79
N LEU A 327 -11.99 -34.50 0.15
CA LEU A 327 -11.67 -35.85 0.60
C LEU A 327 -12.85 -36.48 1.37
N LEU A 328 -13.55 -35.69 2.20
CA LEU A 328 -14.80 -36.10 2.83
C LEU A 328 -15.87 -36.48 1.78
N ASP A 329 -16.05 -35.64 0.76
CA ASP A 329 -16.98 -35.93 -0.34
C ASP A 329 -16.59 -37.19 -1.10
N PHE A 330 -15.29 -37.42 -1.30
CA PHE A 330 -14.77 -38.64 -1.90
C PHE A 330 -15.10 -39.87 -1.05
N TYR A 331 -14.87 -39.83 0.27
CA TYR A 331 -15.20 -40.93 1.18
C TYR A 331 -16.70 -41.22 1.24
N ALA A 332 -17.54 -40.20 1.26
CA ALA A 332 -19.00 -40.37 1.19
C ALA A 332 -19.43 -41.04 -0.12
N ASN A 333 -18.84 -40.64 -1.25
CA ASN A 333 -19.11 -41.26 -2.55
C ASN A 333 -18.57 -42.68 -2.65
N PHE A 334 -17.44 -42.98 -2.01
CA PHE A 334 -16.90 -44.34 -1.89
C PHE A 334 -17.87 -45.25 -1.16
N GLU A 335 -18.38 -44.85 0.02
CA GLU A 335 -19.37 -45.62 0.79
C GLU A 335 -20.64 -45.87 -0.05
N LYS A 336 -21.16 -44.84 -0.71
CA LYS A 336 -22.32 -44.96 -1.61
C LYS A 336 -22.06 -45.92 -2.77
N SER A 337 -20.88 -45.85 -3.37
CA SER A 337 -20.48 -46.72 -4.48
C SER A 337 -20.34 -48.17 -4.04
N TYR A 338 -19.85 -48.40 -2.82
CA TYR A 338 -19.80 -49.72 -2.21
C TYR A 338 -21.20 -50.33 -2.04
N GLN A 339 -22.18 -49.56 -1.57
CA GLN A 339 -23.57 -50.03 -1.49
C GLN A 339 -24.16 -50.38 -2.86
N ASN A 340 -23.82 -49.62 -3.90
CA ASN A 340 -24.21 -49.95 -5.28
C ASN A 340 -23.50 -51.20 -5.79
N LEU A 341 -22.24 -51.43 -5.42
CA LEU A 341 -21.52 -52.66 -5.75
C LEU A 341 -22.20 -53.89 -5.14
N LEU A 342 -22.67 -53.83 -3.88
CA LEU A 342 -23.42 -54.93 -3.27
C LEU A 342 -24.71 -55.27 -4.03
N LYS A 343 -25.41 -54.25 -4.55
CA LYS A 343 -26.60 -54.46 -5.41
C LYS A 343 -26.22 -55.10 -6.73
N GLU A 344 -25.13 -54.66 -7.36
CA GLU A 344 -24.65 -55.20 -8.63
C GLU A 344 -24.18 -56.65 -8.48
N VAL A 345 -23.49 -57.00 -7.38
CA VAL A 345 -23.10 -58.38 -7.07
C VAL A 345 -24.34 -59.27 -6.93
N ARG A 346 -25.37 -58.82 -6.21
CA ARG A 346 -26.66 -59.55 -6.11
C ARG A 346 -27.32 -59.73 -7.48
N ARG A 347 -27.41 -58.67 -8.28
CA ARG A 347 -27.96 -58.75 -9.65
C ARG A 347 -27.22 -59.77 -10.51
N ARG A 348 -25.88 -59.82 -10.41
CA ARG A 348 -25.06 -60.81 -11.15
C ARG A 348 -25.34 -62.23 -10.68
N ARG A 349 -25.49 -62.48 -9.37
CA ARG A 349 -25.90 -63.79 -8.83
C ARG A 349 -27.28 -64.21 -9.32
N GLU A 350 -28.25 -63.30 -9.31
CA GLU A 350 -29.60 -63.56 -9.84
C GLU A 350 -29.58 -63.86 -11.34
N THR A 351 -28.74 -63.15 -12.10
CA THR A 351 -28.58 -63.40 -13.54
C THR A 351 -27.95 -64.77 -13.79
N ALA A 352 -26.91 -65.14 -13.04
CA ALA A 352 -26.32 -66.48 -13.12
C ALA A 352 -27.35 -67.56 -12.78
N ALA A 353 -28.16 -67.38 -11.73
CA ALA A 353 -29.23 -68.31 -11.39
C ALA A 353 -30.28 -68.46 -12.51
N LYS A 354 -30.66 -67.35 -13.16
CA LYS A 354 -31.56 -67.38 -14.33
C LYS A 354 -30.95 -68.14 -15.50
N ILE A 355 -29.65 -67.92 -15.79
CA ILE A 355 -28.93 -68.66 -16.84
C ILE A 355 -28.92 -70.16 -16.52
N SER A 356 -28.56 -70.54 -15.28
CA SER A 356 -28.60 -71.95 -14.85
C SER A 356 -29.99 -72.56 -14.96
N GLN A 357 -31.05 -71.81 -14.61
CA GLN A 357 -32.43 -72.28 -14.73
C GLN A 357 -32.82 -72.56 -16.19
N ILE A 358 -32.44 -71.68 -17.11
CA ILE A 358 -32.71 -71.86 -18.54
C ILE A 358 -31.97 -73.07 -19.08
N LEU A 359 -30.68 -73.21 -18.77
CA LEU A 359 -29.85 -74.34 -19.24
C LEU A 359 -30.40 -75.67 -18.71
N LYS A 360 -30.75 -75.74 -17.42
CA LYS A 360 -31.37 -76.92 -16.82
C LYS A 360 -32.74 -77.26 -17.42
N SER A 361 -33.54 -76.24 -17.73
CA SER A 361 -34.82 -76.43 -18.43
C SER A 361 -34.61 -76.95 -19.85
N CYS A 362 -33.58 -76.47 -20.55
CA CYS A 362 -33.22 -76.93 -21.89
C CYS A 362 -32.77 -78.39 -21.87
N GLU A 363 -31.86 -78.74 -20.96
CA GLU A 363 -31.41 -80.11 -20.70
C GLU A 363 -32.60 -81.05 -20.45
N THR A 364 -33.53 -80.65 -19.57
CA THR A 364 -34.74 -81.45 -19.28
C THR A 364 -35.63 -81.64 -20.52
N GLN A 365 -35.77 -80.61 -21.37
CA GLN A 365 -36.57 -80.70 -22.60
C GLN A 365 -35.90 -81.62 -23.64
N LEU A 366 -34.59 -81.53 -23.79
CA LEU A 366 -33.83 -82.40 -24.69
C LEU A 366 -33.88 -83.86 -24.22
N ASP A 367 -33.78 -84.11 -22.92
CA ASP A 367 -33.88 -85.46 -22.33
C ASP A 367 -35.26 -86.09 -22.61
N GLN A 368 -36.34 -85.29 -22.53
CA GLN A 368 -37.70 -85.75 -22.84
C GLN A 368 -37.87 -86.11 -24.32
N ILE A 369 -37.33 -85.29 -25.23
CA ILE A 369 -37.34 -85.57 -26.68
C ILE A 369 -36.56 -86.84 -26.97
N ASN A 370 -35.37 -87.00 -26.40
CA ASN A 370 -34.53 -88.18 -26.59
C ASN A 370 -35.17 -89.45 -26.02
N THR A 371 -35.79 -89.38 -24.84
CA THR A 371 -36.54 -90.51 -24.28
C THR A 371 -37.68 -90.95 -25.20
N THR A 372 -38.36 -89.98 -25.82
CA THR A 372 -39.43 -90.26 -26.79
C THR A 372 -38.86 -90.87 -28.07
N ASP A 373 -37.80 -90.31 -28.64
CA ASP A 373 -37.11 -90.83 -29.84
C ASP A 373 -36.64 -92.28 -29.64
N LEU A 374 -35.95 -92.57 -28.53
CA LEU A 374 -35.49 -93.92 -28.21
C LEU A 374 -36.66 -94.90 -28.10
N ARG A 375 -37.78 -94.48 -27.52
CA ARG A 375 -38.99 -95.32 -27.45
C ARG A 375 -39.59 -95.58 -28.84
N GLU A 376 -39.68 -94.56 -29.69
CA GLU A 376 -40.16 -94.72 -31.07
C GLU A 376 -39.23 -95.62 -31.90
N ARG A 377 -37.91 -95.45 -31.77
CA ARG A 377 -36.90 -96.31 -32.42
C ARG A 377 -37.00 -97.76 -31.94
N GLN A 378 -37.21 -97.99 -30.64
CA GLN A 378 -37.45 -99.32 -30.07
C GLN A 378 -38.74 -99.96 -30.61
N MET A 379 -39.85 -99.20 -30.68
CA MET A 379 -41.10 -99.68 -31.26
C MET A 379 -40.95 -100.01 -32.75
N PHE A 380 -40.29 -99.13 -33.52
CA PHE A 380 -39.99 -99.36 -34.93
C PHE A 380 -39.20 -100.65 -35.15
N LEU A 381 -38.14 -100.88 -34.35
CA LEU A 381 -37.34 -102.09 -34.40
C LEU A 381 -38.12 -103.34 -33.99
N LEU A 382 -38.99 -103.25 -32.98
CA LEU A 382 -39.85 -104.36 -32.55
C LEU A 382 -40.81 -104.78 -33.68
N GLU A 383 -41.40 -103.82 -34.38
CA GLU A 383 -42.37 -104.06 -35.45
C GLU A 383 -41.71 -104.52 -36.76
N ASN A 384 -40.56 -103.94 -37.12
CA ASN A 384 -39.99 -104.06 -38.47
C ASN A 384 -38.61 -104.73 -38.51
N GLY A 385 -37.89 -104.81 -37.39
CA GLY A 385 -36.48 -105.21 -37.35
C GLY A 385 -36.21 -106.64 -37.83
N ASN A 386 -37.16 -107.58 -37.62
CA ASN A 386 -37.03 -108.95 -38.13
C ASN A 386 -37.08 -109.06 -39.65
N TYR A 387 -37.52 -108.00 -40.33
CA TYR A 387 -37.71 -107.95 -41.79
C TYR A 387 -36.70 -107.02 -42.49
N LEU A 388 -35.83 -106.32 -41.73
CA LEU A 388 -34.85 -105.38 -42.26
C LEU A 388 -33.42 -105.83 -41.90
N PRO A 389 -32.53 -106.09 -42.87
CA PRO A 389 -31.14 -106.40 -42.58
C PRO A 389 -30.40 -105.13 -42.15
N GLU A 390 -29.51 -105.23 -41.16
CA GLU A 390 -28.65 -104.12 -40.68
C GLU A 390 -27.93 -103.38 -41.83
N THR A 391 -27.57 -104.10 -42.89
CA THR A 391 -26.86 -103.54 -44.05
C THR A 391 -27.65 -102.50 -44.84
N ILE A 392 -28.98 -102.40 -44.66
CA ILE A 392 -29.81 -101.40 -45.34
C ILE A 392 -29.55 -99.98 -44.81
N TRP A 393 -29.24 -99.87 -43.51
CA TRP A 393 -28.84 -98.62 -42.88
C TRP A 393 -27.86 -98.91 -41.73
N PRO A 394 -26.59 -99.15 -42.07
CA PRO A 394 -25.59 -99.63 -41.12
C PRO A 394 -25.42 -98.66 -39.95
N GLU A 395 -25.19 -99.21 -38.76
CA GLU A 395 -24.85 -98.52 -37.51
C GLU A 395 -25.99 -97.69 -36.91
N GLU A 396 -26.87 -97.10 -37.73
CA GLU A 396 -27.92 -96.19 -37.30
C GLU A 396 -29.26 -96.87 -37.01
N ILE A 397 -29.62 -97.91 -37.79
CA ILE A 397 -30.92 -98.58 -37.65
C ILE A 397 -31.08 -99.21 -36.26
N GLY A 398 -30.01 -99.77 -35.71
CA GLY A 398 -29.94 -100.31 -34.35
C GLY A 398 -29.39 -99.35 -33.30
N SER A 399 -28.97 -98.13 -33.66
CA SER A 399 -28.39 -97.20 -32.70
C SER A 399 -29.44 -96.72 -31.70
N LEU A 400 -29.06 -96.74 -30.43
CA LEU A 400 -29.82 -96.15 -29.32
C LEU A 400 -29.04 -95.01 -28.66
N SER A 401 -28.03 -94.46 -29.35
CA SER A 401 -27.33 -93.28 -28.88
C SER A 401 -28.20 -92.04 -29.09
N PRO A 402 -28.23 -91.10 -28.13
CA PRO A 402 -28.88 -89.80 -28.31
C PRO A 402 -28.33 -89.05 -29.51
N LEU A 403 -29.17 -88.21 -30.12
CA LEU A 403 -28.79 -87.36 -31.26
C LEU A 403 -28.09 -86.05 -30.84
N TYR A 404 -27.87 -85.82 -29.54
CA TYR A 404 -27.20 -84.63 -29.01
C TYR A 404 -26.25 -84.95 -27.85
N THR A 405 -25.32 -84.02 -27.60
CA THR A 405 -24.55 -83.90 -26.37
C THR A 405 -24.64 -82.44 -25.89
N LEU A 406 -24.69 -82.22 -24.57
CA LEU A 406 -24.79 -80.89 -23.99
C LEU A 406 -23.93 -80.79 -22.72
N ASP A 407 -22.88 -79.97 -22.78
CA ASP A 407 -22.05 -79.63 -21.64
C ASP A 407 -22.14 -78.12 -21.39
N TYR A 408 -22.40 -77.71 -20.14
CA TYR A 408 -22.40 -76.31 -19.75
C TYR A 408 -21.87 -76.08 -18.34
N GLU A 409 -21.21 -74.94 -18.14
CA GLU A 409 -20.78 -74.46 -16.83
C GLU A 409 -21.30 -73.05 -16.58
N VAL A 410 -21.97 -72.83 -15.44
CA VAL A 410 -22.32 -71.49 -14.96
C VAL A 410 -21.43 -71.16 -13.78
N ARG A 411 -20.51 -70.22 -13.98
CA ARG A 411 -19.58 -69.75 -12.95
C ARG A 411 -20.34 -69.24 -11.72
N LYS A 412 -19.89 -69.66 -10.52
CA LYS A 412 -20.34 -69.08 -9.24
C LYS A 412 -19.77 -67.67 -9.07
N ILE A 413 -20.65 -66.72 -8.75
CA ILE A 413 -20.35 -65.30 -8.55
C ILE A 413 -20.44 -64.92 -7.09
#